data_AF-A0A7T5UTI9-F1
#
_entry.id   AF-A0A7T5UTI9-F1
#
_cell.length_a   1.000
_cell.length_b   1.000
_cell.length_c   1.000
_cell.angle_alpha   90.00
_cell.angle_beta   90.00
_cell.angle_gamma   90.00
#
_symmetry.space_group_name_H-M   'P 1'
#
loop_
_entity.id
_entity.type
_entity.pdbx_description
1 polymer ?
#
loop_
_entity_poly.entity_id
_entity_poly.type
_entity_poly.pdbx_seq_one_letter_code
_entity_poly.pdbx_strand_id
1 'polypeptide(L)'
;MPNCPKCGNKETLPTRTFSVIVEPAKGERGMTERRVGMYTCGNCGTKFPTVIHKQRYLIVAEEQLKSIQEELSSVRKGNEELGTRVKGMAEQQRVMENTMERTAKENEVKRLKAKVADLEEFVAYLRKEKGELEQKASKIR
;
A
#
# COMPACT_ATOMS: atom_id res chain seq x y z
N MET A 1 3.05 1.06 38.15
CA MET A 1 2.83 1.66 39.49
C MET A 1 4.14 1.58 40.24
N PRO A 2 4.66 2.69 40.78
CA PRO A 2 5.87 2.69 41.58
C PRO A 2 5.74 1.83 42.84
N ASN A 3 6.78 1.06 43.14
CA ASN A 3 6.89 0.31 44.38
C ASN A 3 7.67 1.12 45.40
N CYS A 4 7.21 1.13 46.65
CA CYS A 4 7.95 1.71 47.75
C CYS A 4 9.28 0.96 47.91
N PRO A 5 10.43 1.67 47.91
CA PRO A 5 11.74 1.02 48.03
C PRO A 5 11.97 0.35 49.40
N LYS A 6 11.17 0.72 50.42
CA LYS A 6 11.33 0.22 51.80
C LYS A 6 10.47 -1.02 52.10
N CYS A 7 9.22 -1.06 51.63
CA CYS A 7 8.28 -2.14 51.96
C CYS A 7 7.59 -2.78 50.75
N GLY A 8 7.92 -2.36 49.53
CA GLY A 8 7.36 -2.92 48.30
C GLY A 8 5.90 -2.54 48.00
N ASN A 9 5.24 -1.74 48.84
CA ASN A 9 3.86 -1.33 48.62
C ASN A 9 3.72 -0.54 47.30
N LYS A 10 2.65 -0.79 46.54
CA LYS A 10 2.38 -0.13 45.27
C LYS A 10 1.59 1.15 45.50
N GLU A 11 2.12 2.27 45.04
CA GLU A 11 1.42 3.56 45.08
C GLU A 11 0.89 3.91 43.67
N THR A 12 -0.35 4.42 43.60
CA THR A 12 -1.02 4.81 42.35
C THR A 12 -0.65 6.22 41.92
N LEU A 13 -0.71 7.18 42.85
CA LEU A 13 -0.66 8.61 42.57
C LEU A 13 0.49 9.31 43.32
N PRO A 14 1.22 10.20 42.65
CA PRO A 14 2.23 11.02 43.30
C PRO A 14 1.57 12.10 44.16
N THR A 15 2.20 12.43 45.30
CA THR A 15 1.79 13.54 46.17
C THR A 15 2.11 14.90 45.52
N ARG A 16 3.21 14.98 44.76
CA ARG A 16 3.63 16.18 44.00
C ARG A 16 4.33 15.77 42.72
N THR A 17 4.28 16.60 41.69
CA THR A 17 5.02 16.41 40.44
C THR A 17 5.89 17.61 40.14
N PHE A 18 7.04 17.38 39.52
CA PHE A 18 7.96 18.42 39.09
C PHE A 18 8.63 18.02 37.78
N SER A 19 8.94 19.00 36.93
CA SER A 19 9.71 18.79 35.70
C SER A 19 11.17 19.11 35.94
N VAL A 20 12.05 18.25 35.46
CA VAL A 20 13.51 18.41 35.52
C VAL A 20 14.05 18.32 34.11
N ILE A 21 14.71 19.38 33.65
CA ILE A 21 15.50 19.35 32.42
C ILE A 21 16.86 18.76 32.78
N VAL A 22 17.22 17.65 32.13
CA VAL A 22 18.49 16.96 32.35
C VAL A 22 19.37 17.19 31.13
N GLU A 23 20.63 17.53 31.39
CA GLU A 23 21.64 17.59 30.35
C GLU A 23 21.78 16.24 29.63
N PRO A 24 22.05 16.25 28.31
CA PRO A 24 22.29 15.02 27.57
C PRO A 24 23.45 14.22 28.17
N ALA A 25 23.29 12.90 28.24
CA ALA A 25 24.43 12.02 28.53
C ALA A 25 25.47 12.14 27.40
N LYS A 26 26.74 11.83 27.69
CA LYS A 26 27.82 11.85 26.68
C LYS A 26 27.40 11.03 25.44
N GLY A 27 27.25 11.70 24.30
CA GLY A 27 26.85 11.11 23.02
C GLY A 27 25.36 11.24 22.66
N GLU A 28 24.50 11.71 23.57
CA GLU A 28 23.11 12.04 23.25
C GLU A 28 23.00 13.46 22.67
N ARG A 29 22.25 13.64 21.58
CA ARG A 29 21.92 14.97 21.04
C ARG A 29 20.62 15.47 21.66
N GLY A 30 20.64 16.68 22.22
CA GLY A 30 19.45 17.40 22.68
C GLY A 30 19.21 17.39 24.19
N MET A 31 18.07 17.92 24.64
CA MET A 31 17.71 17.99 26.07
C MET A 31 16.65 16.94 26.41
N THR A 32 16.72 16.38 27.62
CA THR A 32 15.68 15.49 28.11
C THR A 32 14.91 16.16 29.24
N GLU A 33 13.61 16.35 29.07
CA GLU A 33 12.73 16.69 30.18
C GLU A 33 12.23 15.41 30.85
N ARG A 34 12.35 15.33 32.17
CA ARG A 34 11.81 14.25 32.99
C ARG A 34 10.78 14.83 33.93
N ARG A 35 9.56 14.32 33.87
CA ARG A 35 8.54 14.59 34.89
C ARG A 35 8.70 13.58 36.01
N VAL A 36 9.04 14.04 37.21
CA VAL A 36 9.25 13.23 38.39
C VAL A 36 8.08 13.44 39.35
N GLY A 37 7.51 12.34 39.83
CA GLY A 37 6.53 12.30 40.90
C GLY A 37 7.20 12.01 42.23
N MET A 38 6.87 12.77 43.26
CA MET A 38 7.18 12.43 44.64
C MET A 38 6.03 11.60 45.21
N TYR A 39 6.29 10.34 45.52
CA TYR A 39 5.32 9.41 46.12
C TYR A 39 5.53 9.36 47.63
N THR A 40 4.45 9.18 48.38
CA THR A 40 4.49 8.90 49.83
C THR A 40 3.84 7.55 50.04
N CYS A 41 4.56 6.60 50.65
CA CYS A 41 4.02 5.28 50.88
C CYS A 41 2.94 5.29 51.97
N GLY A 42 1.74 4.79 51.67
CA GLY A 42 0.64 4.69 52.64
C GLY A 42 0.92 3.71 53.78
N ASN A 43 1.77 2.71 53.57
CA ASN A 43 2.07 1.67 54.56
C ASN A 43 3.18 2.08 55.55
N CYS A 44 4.27 2.69 55.07
CA CYS A 44 5.45 2.98 55.90
C CYS A 44 5.85 4.47 55.93
N GLY A 45 5.07 5.36 55.31
CA GLY A 45 5.29 6.81 55.28
C GLY A 45 6.52 7.27 54.49
N THR A 46 7.24 6.37 53.83
CA THR A 46 8.48 6.70 53.11
C THR A 46 8.17 7.54 51.87
N LYS A 47 8.86 8.68 51.73
CA LYS A 47 8.78 9.54 50.54
C LYS A 47 9.86 9.14 49.53
N PHE A 48 9.50 8.97 48.27
CA PHE A 48 10.44 8.55 47.23
C PHE A 48 10.09 9.14 45.85
N PRO A 49 11.10 9.59 45.07
CA PRO A 49 10.89 10.10 43.72
C PRO A 49 10.75 8.94 42.71
N THR A 50 9.94 9.13 41.67
CA THR A 50 9.87 8.22 40.51
C THR A 50 9.59 9.00 39.24
N VAL A 51 10.24 8.64 38.14
CA VAL A 51 10.00 9.25 36.81
C VAL A 51 8.65 8.79 36.29
N ILE A 52 7.73 9.73 36.06
CA ILE A 52 6.40 9.51 35.48
C ILE A 52 6.47 9.55 33.95
N HIS A 53 7.24 10.50 33.41
CA HIS A 53 7.34 10.73 31.98
C HIS A 53 8.73 11.19 31.57
N LYS A 54 9.17 10.81 30.36
CA LYS A 54 10.44 11.23 29.75
C LYS A 54 10.16 11.75 28.35
N GLN A 55 10.47 13.01 28.10
CA GLN A 55 10.37 13.65 26.78
C GLN A 55 11.78 14.02 26.31
N ARG A 56 12.11 13.68 25.05
CA ARG A 56 13.40 13.98 24.43
C ARG A 56 13.21 15.08 23.40
N TYR A 57 13.94 16.18 23.54
CA TYR A 57 13.98 17.28 22.59
C TYR A 57 15.28 17.21 21.79
N LEU A 58 15.17 17.00 20.48
CA LEU A 58 16.31 17.13 19.59
C LEU A 58 16.62 18.61 19.36
N ILE A 59 17.81 19.05 19.72
CA ILE A 59 18.31 20.37 19.35
C ILE A 59 19.07 20.17 18.04
N VAL A 60 18.54 20.75 16.96
CA VAL A 60 19.12 20.73 15.62
C VAL A 60 19.41 22.16 15.20
N ALA A 61 20.49 22.36 14.45
CA ALA A 61 20.77 23.66 13.83
C ALA A 61 19.63 24.02 12.86
N GLU A 62 19.19 25.28 12.88
CA GLU A 62 18.07 25.75 12.06
C GLU A 62 18.30 25.46 10.56
N GLU A 63 19.53 25.61 10.09
CA GLU A 63 19.94 25.33 8.71
C GLU A 63 19.73 23.86 8.33
N GLN A 64 20.07 22.92 9.22
CA GLN A 64 19.86 21.49 9.00
C GLN A 64 18.38 21.15 8.97
N LEU A 65 17.57 21.79 9.83
CA LEU A 65 16.13 21.59 9.83
C LEU A 65 15.50 22.10 8.52
N LYS A 66 15.93 23.27 8.03
CA LYS A 66 15.47 23.82 6.74
C LYS A 66 15.84 22.91 5.58
N SER A 67 17.09 22.45 5.50
CA SER A 67 17.55 21.51 4.47
C SER A 67 16.74 20.21 4.48
N ILE A 68 16.50 19.61 5.64
CA ILE A 68 15.68 18.40 5.76
C ILE A 68 14.23 18.68 5.31
N GLN A 69 13.67 19.83 5.64
CA GLN A 69 12.32 20.20 5.23
C GLN A 69 12.21 20.39 3.71
N GLU A 70 13.21 21.00 3.09
CA GLU A 70 13.30 21.18 1.63
C GLU A 70 13.41 19.83 0.93
N GLU A 71 14.30 18.95 1.38
CA GLU A 71 14.43 17.58 0.87
C GLU A 71 13.11 16.80 1.00
N LEU A 72 12.47 16.87 2.16
CA LEU A 72 11.18 16.21 2.40
C LEU A 72 10.10 16.75 1.44
N SER A 73 10.09 18.05 1.18
CA SER A 73 9.14 18.67 0.25
C SER A 73 9.38 18.22 -1.19
N SER A 74 10.65 18.10 -1.60
CA SER A 74 11.05 17.61 -2.92
C SER A 74 10.66 16.15 -3.11
N VAL A 75 10.96 15.29 -2.13
CA VAL A 75 10.58 13.88 -2.15
C VAL A 75 9.06 13.70 -2.20
N ARG A 76 8.29 14.51 -1.46
CA ARG A 76 6.83 14.48 -1.51
C ARG A 76 6.29 14.80 -2.90
N LYS A 77 6.78 15.89 -3.52
CA LYS A 77 6.40 16.26 -4.90
C LYS A 77 6.78 15.15 -5.90
N GLY A 78 7.99 14.61 -5.80
CA GLY A 78 8.44 13.51 -6.65
C GLY A 78 7.55 12.26 -6.50
N ASN A 79 7.14 11.91 -5.29
CA ASN A 79 6.23 10.79 -5.05
C ASN A 79 4.83 11.04 -5.62
N GLU A 80 4.31 12.26 -5.55
CA GLU A 80 3.02 12.61 -6.17
C GLU A 80 3.09 12.51 -7.71
N GLU A 81 4.16 13.03 -8.32
CA GLU A 81 4.40 12.92 -9.76
C GLU A 81 4.56 11.46 -10.21
N LEU A 82 5.32 10.65 -9.48
CA LEU A 82 5.44 9.22 -9.74
C LEU A 82 4.10 8.50 -9.59
N GLY A 83 3.33 8.84 -8.55
CA GLY A 83 2.00 8.29 -8.33
C GLY A 83 1.04 8.57 -9.48
N THR A 84 1.06 9.79 -10.04
CA THR A 84 0.25 10.13 -11.22
C THR A 84 0.73 9.40 -12.48
N ARG A 85 2.05 9.29 -12.70
CA ARG A 85 2.61 8.53 -13.83
C ARG A 85 2.25 7.05 -13.78
N VAL A 86 2.36 6.41 -12.61
CA VAL A 86 2.02 4.99 -12.44
C VAL A 86 0.54 4.75 -12.73
N LYS A 87 -0.36 5.62 -12.25
CA LYS A 87 -1.79 5.53 -12.57
C LYS A 87 -2.04 5.69 -14.08
N GLY A 88 -1.34 6.64 -14.73
CA GLY A 88 -1.42 6.83 -16.17
C GLY A 88 -0.97 5.60 -16.96
N MET A 89 0.17 5.00 -16.59
CA MET A 89 0.68 3.78 -17.22
C MET A 89 -0.26 2.59 -17.03
N ALA A 90 -0.84 2.44 -15.84
CA ALA A 90 -1.81 1.37 -15.56
C ALA A 90 -3.06 1.49 -16.44
N GLU A 91 -3.58 2.71 -16.64
CA GLU A 91 -4.72 2.91 -17.54
C GLU A 91 -4.35 2.68 -19.01
N GLN A 92 -3.17 3.14 -19.45
CA GLN A 92 -2.67 2.86 -20.80
C GLN A 92 -2.52 1.36 -21.07
N GLN A 93 -1.99 0.61 -20.09
CA GLN A 93 -1.89 -0.83 -20.18
C GLN A 93 -3.27 -1.49 -20.30
N ARG A 94 -4.24 -1.06 -19.48
CA ARG A 94 -5.62 -1.55 -19.55
C ARG A 94 -6.27 -1.29 -20.91
N VAL A 95 -6.07 -0.09 -21.48
CA VAL A 95 -6.58 0.23 -22.82
C VAL A 95 -5.91 -0.65 -23.87
N MET A 96 -4.60 -0.84 -23.79
CA MET A 96 -3.84 -1.67 -24.73
C MET A 96 -4.26 -3.15 -24.68
N GLU A 97 -4.47 -3.71 -23.49
CA GLU A 97 -4.94 -5.08 -23.33
C GLU A 97 -6.34 -5.26 -23.94
N ASN A 98 -7.24 -4.30 -23.71
CA ASN A 98 -8.58 -4.32 -24.28
C ASN A 98 -8.57 -4.20 -25.82
N THR A 99 -7.71 -3.35 -26.39
CA THR A 99 -7.62 -3.23 -27.85
C THR A 99 -7.05 -4.50 -28.47
N MET A 100 -6.02 -5.10 -27.86
CA MET A 100 -5.48 -6.38 -28.29
C MET A 100 -6.53 -7.49 -28.27
N GLU A 101 -7.30 -7.60 -27.18
CA GLU A 101 -8.37 -8.60 -27.08
C GLU A 101 -9.45 -8.39 -28.14
N ARG A 102 -9.84 -7.13 -28.39
CA ARG A 102 -10.81 -6.80 -29.44
C ARG A 102 -10.31 -7.19 -30.81
N THR A 103 -9.07 -6.84 -31.15
CA THR A 103 -8.47 -7.18 -32.45
C THR A 103 -8.32 -8.70 -32.61
N ALA A 104 -7.96 -9.42 -31.54
CA ALA A 104 -7.91 -10.89 -31.58
C ALA A 104 -9.29 -11.50 -31.86
N LYS A 105 -10.34 -11.02 -31.20
CA LYS A 105 -11.73 -11.45 -31.44
C LYS A 105 -12.19 -11.11 -32.86
N GLU A 106 -11.90 -9.90 -33.36
CA GLU A 106 -12.24 -9.48 -34.72
C GLU A 106 -11.57 -10.39 -35.77
N ASN A 107 -10.31 -10.74 -35.58
CA ASN A 107 -9.59 -11.65 -36.46
C ASN A 107 -10.16 -13.07 -36.43
N GLU A 108 -10.52 -13.56 -35.26
CA GLU A 108 -11.16 -14.87 -35.13
C GLU A 108 -12.54 -14.91 -35.81
N VAL A 109 -13.34 -13.84 -35.67
CA VAL A 109 -14.62 -13.71 -36.37
C VAL A 109 -14.41 -13.70 -37.89
N LYS A 110 -13.41 -12.98 -38.41
CA LYS A 110 -13.09 -13.00 -39.85
C LYS A 110 -12.71 -14.40 -40.32
N ARG A 111 -11.89 -15.11 -39.55
CA ARG A 111 -11.47 -16.50 -39.85
C ARG A 111 -12.66 -17.46 -39.87
N LEU A 112 -13.53 -17.37 -38.88
CA LEU A 112 -14.74 -18.21 -38.81
C LEU A 112 -15.72 -17.90 -39.94
N LYS A 113 -15.90 -16.62 -40.30
CA LYS A 113 -16.72 -16.23 -41.44
C LYS A 113 -16.21 -16.81 -42.76
N ALA A 114 -14.90 -16.78 -43.00
CA ALA A 114 -14.31 -17.41 -44.18
C ALA A 114 -14.58 -18.92 -44.22
N LYS A 115 -14.38 -19.63 -43.10
CA LYS A 115 -14.70 -21.06 -43.00
C LYS A 115 -16.16 -21.37 -43.25
N VAL A 116 -17.09 -20.54 -42.75
CA VAL A 116 -18.52 -20.72 -42.99
C VAL A 116 -18.83 -20.57 -44.48
N ALA A 117 -18.28 -19.54 -45.14
CA ALA A 117 -18.46 -19.34 -46.58
C ALA A 117 -17.93 -20.53 -47.40
N ASP A 118 -16.73 -21.03 -47.06
CA ASP A 118 -16.15 -22.21 -47.72
C ASP A 118 -17.05 -23.45 -47.55
N LEU A 119 -17.55 -23.69 -46.33
CA LEU A 119 -18.45 -24.81 -46.04
C LEU A 119 -19.80 -24.69 -46.75
N GLU A 120 -20.35 -23.48 -46.86
CA GLU A 120 -21.57 -23.21 -47.63
C GLU A 120 -21.38 -23.55 -49.11
N GLU A 121 -20.23 -23.20 -49.69
CA GLU A 121 -19.87 -23.55 -51.07
C GLU A 121 -19.77 -25.08 -51.24
N PHE A 122 -19.07 -25.77 -50.33
CA PHE A 122 -18.97 -27.23 -50.36
C PHE A 122 -20.34 -27.92 -50.24
N VAL A 123 -21.22 -27.43 -49.36
CA VAL A 123 -22.58 -27.99 -49.22
C VAL A 123 -23.40 -27.74 -50.48
N ALA A 124 -23.29 -26.56 -51.10
CA ALA A 124 -23.96 -26.27 -52.36
C ALA A 124 -23.48 -27.21 -53.49
N TYR A 125 -22.17 -27.44 -53.57
CA TYR A 125 -21.57 -28.40 -54.51
C TYR A 125 -22.10 -29.82 -54.30
N LEU A 126 -22.06 -30.34 -53.07
CA LEU A 126 -22.53 -31.68 -52.74
C LEU A 126 -24.04 -31.85 -53.00
N ARG A 127 -24.84 -30.82 -52.75
CA ARG A 127 -26.28 -30.84 -53.08
C ARG A 127 -26.51 -30.95 -54.59
N LYS A 128 -25.72 -30.23 -55.40
CA LYS A 128 -25.79 -30.30 -56.86
C LYS A 128 -25.39 -31.69 -57.35
N GLU A 129 -24.26 -32.21 -56.89
CA GLU A 129 -23.75 -33.54 -57.27
C GLU A 129 -24.74 -34.66 -56.89
N LYS A 130 -25.30 -34.59 -55.68
CA LYS A 130 -26.36 -35.51 -55.24
C LYS A 130 -27.56 -35.47 -56.20
N GLY A 131 -28.05 -34.29 -56.57
CA GLY A 131 -29.17 -34.16 -57.50
C GLY A 131 -28.89 -34.74 -58.89
N GLU A 132 -27.67 -34.56 -59.40
CA GLU A 132 -27.24 -35.16 -60.68
C GLU A 132 -27.19 -36.70 -60.60
N LEU A 133 -26.69 -37.25 -59.49
CA LEU A 133 -26.66 -38.70 -59.24
C LEU A 133 -28.07 -39.29 -59.11
N GLU A 134 -28.98 -38.63 -58.39
CA GLU A 134 -30.37 -39.05 -58.27
C GLU A 134 -31.07 -39.09 -59.62
N GLN A 135 -30.85 -38.09 -60.49
CA GLN A 135 -31.39 -38.09 -61.86
C GLN A 135 -30.83 -39.22 -62.72
N LYS A 136 -29.52 -39.50 -62.62
CA LYS A 136 -28.90 -40.63 -63.34
C LYS A 136 -29.46 -41.97 -62.85
N ALA A 137 -29.59 -42.16 -61.53
CA ALA A 137 -30.17 -43.36 -60.95
C ALA A 137 -31.63 -43.58 -61.40
N SER A 138 -32.40 -42.50 -61.51
CA SER A 138 -33.79 -42.53 -61.97
C SER A 138 -33.94 -42.94 -63.44
N LYS A 139 -32.91 -42.74 -64.27
CA LYS A 139 -32.91 -43.11 -65.70
C LYS A 139 -32.48 -44.56 -65.97
N ILE A 140 -31.85 -45.20 -64.99
CA ILE A 140 -31.37 -46.59 -65.09
C ILE A 140 -32.44 -47.58 -64.56
N ARG A 141 -33.46 -47.08 -63.86
CA ARG A 141 -34.56 -47.84 -63.30
C ARG A 141 -35.78 -47.79 -64.22
#